data_AF-A0A8D2C1Y2-F1
#
_entry.id   AF-A0A8D2C1Y2-F1
#
_cell.length_a   1.000
_cell.length_b   1.000
_cell.length_c   1.000
_cell.angle_alpha   90.00
_cell.angle_beta   90.00
_cell.angle_gamma   90.00
#
_symmetry.space_group_name_H-M   'P 1'
#
loop_
_entity.id
_entity.type
_entity.pdbx_description
1 polymer ?
#
loop_
_entity_poly.entity_id
_entity_poly.type
_entity_poly.pdbx_seq_one_letter_code
_entity_poly.pdbx_strand_id
1 'polypeptide(L)'
;IFINNEWQNSESGRVIPVYNPATGEQVCEVQEADKADIDKAVQAARLAFSLGSVWRRMDASERGHLLDKLADLVERDRAILATMESLNGGKPFLQAFYVDLQGVIKTLRYYAGWADKIHGMTIPVDGDYFTFTRHEPIGVCGQIIPWNFPLLMFAWKIAPALCCGNTVVIKPAEQTPLSALYMGALIKEVGKLIQEAAGRSNLKRVTLELGGKSPNIIFADADLDYAVEQAHQGVFFNQGQCCTAGSRIFVEESIYEEFVRRSVERAKRRIVGSPFDPTTEQGPQIDKKQYNKILELIQSGVAEGAKLECGGKGLGRKGFFIEPTVFSNVTDDMRIAKEEIFGPVQEILRFKTMDEVIERANNSDFGLVAAVFTNDINKALTVSSAMQAGTVWINCYNALNAQSPFGGFKMSGNGREMGEFGLREYSEVKTVTVKIPQKNS
;
A
#
# COMPACT_ATOMS: atom_id res chain seq x y z
N ILE A 1 -8.10 9.72 -20.54
CA ILE A 1 -8.82 8.55 -19.98
C ILE A 1 -8.47 7.32 -20.81
N PHE A 2 -8.43 6.11 -20.24
CA PHE A 2 -8.03 4.87 -20.93
C PHE A 2 -9.14 3.82 -20.85
N ILE A 3 -9.77 3.51 -21.99
CA ILE A 3 -10.92 2.59 -22.12
C ILE A 3 -10.77 1.85 -23.47
N ASN A 4 -11.08 0.55 -23.56
CA ASN A 4 -10.87 -0.26 -24.80
C ASN A 4 -9.43 -0.18 -25.36
N ASN A 5 -8.44 -0.05 -24.48
CA ASN A 5 -7.05 0.26 -24.83
C ASN A 5 -6.91 1.51 -25.72
N GLU A 6 -7.80 2.49 -25.61
CA GLU A 6 -7.82 3.75 -26.37
C GLU A 6 -7.79 4.97 -25.45
N TRP A 7 -7.18 6.05 -25.97
CA TRP A 7 -7.06 7.32 -25.26
C TRP A 7 -8.28 8.20 -25.57
N GLN A 8 -9.14 8.38 -24.57
CA GLN A 8 -10.33 9.22 -24.66
C GLN A 8 -10.21 10.50 -23.82
N ASN A 9 -10.90 11.54 -24.28
CA ASN A 9 -11.24 12.71 -23.46
C ASN A 9 -12.39 12.38 -22.49
N SER A 10 -12.62 13.25 -21.51
CA SER A 10 -13.79 13.21 -20.63
C SER A 10 -15.08 13.56 -21.37
N GLU A 11 -16.21 12.96 -20.98
CA GLU A 11 -17.54 13.33 -21.50
C GLU A 11 -17.89 14.79 -21.19
N SER A 12 -17.32 15.34 -20.12
CA SER A 12 -17.48 16.74 -19.70
C SER A 12 -16.59 17.72 -20.47
N GLY A 13 -15.61 17.22 -21.23
CA GLY A 13 -14.52 18.02 -21.83
C GLY A 13 -13.56 18.67 -20.83
N ARG A 14 -13.71 18.39 -19.52
CA ARG A 14 -12.91 18.99 -18.45
C ARG A 14 -11.59 18.27 -18.22
N VAL A 15 -10.66 19.02 -17.62
CA VAL A 15 -9.35 18.57 -17.18
C VAL A 15 -9.08 19.04 -15.74
N ILE A 16 -8.26 18.29 -15.02
CA ILE A 16 -7.68 18.67 -13.74
C ILE A 16 -6.17 18.97 -13.89
N PRO A 17 -5.64 20.01 -13.22
CA PRO A 17 -4.21 20.28 -13.20
C PRO A 17 -3.47 19.30 -12.28
N VAL A 18 -2.32 18.80 -12.73
CA VAL A 18 -1.42 17.93 -11.94
C VAL A 18 -0.16 18.71 -11.58
N TYR A 19 0.33 18.58 -10.35
CA TYR A 19 1.39 19.44 -9.79
C TYR A 19 2.65 18.67 -9.37
N ASN A 20 3.77 19.37 -9.32
CA ASN A 20 5.01 18.93 -8.70
C ASN A 20 5.04 19.41 -7.23
N PRO A 21 4.99 18.53 -6.22
CA PRO A 21 4.96 18.93 -4.81
C PRO A 21 6.27 19.58 -4.30
N ALA A 22 7.38 19.47 -5.04
CA ALA A 22 8.67 20.05 -4.66
C ALA A 22 8.79 21.53 -5.06
N THR A 23 8.04 21.98 -6.08
CA THR A 23 8.05 23.39 -6.52
C THR A 23 6.71 24.10 -6.32
N GLY A 24 5.61 23.36 -6.32
CA GLY A 24 4.23 23.88 -6.36
C GLY A 24 3.76 24.24 -7.77
N GLU A 25 4.55 23.96 -8.81
CA GLU A 25 4.23 24.29 -10.20
C GLU A 25 3.42 23.16 -10.87
N GLN A 26 2.59 23.53 -11.84
CA GLN A 26 1.79 22.60 -12.63
C GLN A 26 2.69 21.87 -13.64
N VAL A 27 2.57 20.54 -13.68
CA VAL A 27 3.30 19.65 -14.60
C VAL A 27 2.54 19.54 -15.93
N CYS A 28 1.23 19.29 -15.86
CA CYS A 28 0.35 19.16 -17.03
C CYS A 28 -1.13 19.25 -16.63
N GLU A 29 -2.02 18.90 -17.55
CA GLU A 29 -3.45 18.72 -17.33
C GLU A 29 -3.85 17.28 -17.69
N VAL A 30 -4.82 16.72 -16.97
CA VAL A 30 -5.33 15.35 -17.17
C VAL A 30 -6.85 15.36 -17.27
N GLN A 31 -7.39 14.62 -18.24
CA GLN A 31 -8.83 14.50 -18.51
C GLN A 31 -9.62 14.04 -17.28
N GLU A 32 -10.58 14.86 -16.83
CA GLU A 32 -11.38 14.66 -15.61
C GLU A 32 -12.49 13.62 -15.86
N ALA A 33 -12.23 12.35 -15.50
CA ALA A 33 -13.23 11.29 -15.60
C ALA A 33 -14.33 11.45 -14.54
N ASP A 34 -15.56 11.70 -14.98
CA ASP A 34 -16.75 11.74 -14.12
C ASP A 34 -17.59 10.45 -14.32
N LYS A 35 -18.74 10.35 -13.66
CA LYS A 35 -19.64 9.20 -13.63
C LYS A 35 -20.06 8.70 -15.03
N ALA A 36 -20.00 9.53 -16.07
CA ALA A 36 -20.26 9.12 -17.44
C ALA A 36 -19.07 8.35 -18.06
N ASP A 37 -17.84 8.79 -17.79
CA ASP A 37 -16.61 8.07 -18.15
C ASP A 37 -16.42 6.79 -17.32
N ILE A 38 -16.82 6.79 -16.05
CA ILE A 38 -16.87 5.58 -15.22
C ILE A 38 -17.94 4.61 -15.75
N ASP A 39 -19.10 5.10 -16.21
CA ASP A 39 -20.05 4.27 -16.93
C ASP A 39 -19.40 3.70 -18.20
N LYS A 40 -18.70 4.50 -19.05
CA LYS A 40 -17.94 4.01 -20.22
C LYS A 40 -16.91 2.91 -19.86
N ALA A 41 -16.15 3.09 -18.78
CA ALA A 41 -15.10 2.17 -18.36
C ALA A 41 -15.65 0.85 -17.77
N VAL A 42 -16.63 0.93 -16.85
CA VAL A 42 -17.34 -0.25 -16.31
C VAL A 42 -18.02 -1.03 -17.42
N GLN A 43 -18.50 -0.31 -18.44
CA GLN A 43 -19.19 -0.93 -19.53
C GLN A 43 -18.22 -1.70 -20.45
N ALA A 44 -17.04 -1.16 -20.80
CA ALA A 44 -15.97 -1.92 -21.49
C ALA A 44 -15.50 -3.16 -20.72
N ALA A 45 -15.29 -3.06 -19.40
CA ALA A 45 -14.85 -4.19 -18.59
C ALA A 45 -15.83 -5.39 -18.65
N ARG A 46 -17.14 -5.17 -18.76
CA ARG A 46 -18.10 -6.29 -18.78
C ARG A 46 -18.13 -7.06 -20.10
N LEU A 47 -18.11 -6.41 -21.26
CA LEU A 47 -18.04 -7.18 -22.53
C LEU A 47 -16.71 -7.92 -22.62
N ALA A 48 -15.61 -7.33 -22.14
CA ALA A 48 -14.35 -8.06 -21.98
C ALA A 48 -14.51 -9.33 -21.13
N PHE A 49 -15.34 -9.28 -20.08
CA PHE A 49 -15.64 -10.42 -19.20
C PHE A 49 -16.71 -11.40 -19.73
N SER A 50 -17.31 -11.17 -20.90
CA SER A 50 -18.40 -12.00 -21.44
C SER A 50 -17.98 -13.45 -21.73
N LEU A 51 -18.89 -14.41 -21.51
CA LEU A 51 -18.60 -15.82 -21.80
C LEU A 51 -18.32 -16.01 -23.30
N GLY A 52 -17.20 -16.67 -23.62
CA GLY A 52 -16.74 -16.83 -24.99
C GLY A 52 -15.81 -15.71 -25.50
N SER A 53 -15.60 -14.63 -24.75
CA SER A 53 -14.63 -13.58 -25.09
C SER A 53 -13.18 -14.11 -25.12
N VAL A 54 -12.28 -13.35 -25.74
CA VAL A 54 -10.84 -13.65 -25.75
C VAL A 54 -10.31 -13.84 -24.32
N TRP A 55 -10.59 -12.90 -23.41
CA TRP A 55 -10.11 -12.95 -22.03
C TRP A 55 -10.69 -14.12 -21.22
N ARG A 56 -11.94 -14.51 -21.48
CA ARG A 56 -12.58 -15.66 -20.81
C ARG A 56 -12.23 -17.02 -21.41
N ARG A 57 -11.68 -17.06 -22.62
CA ARG A 57 -11.20 -18.29 -23.29
C ARG A 57 -9.68 -18.45 -23.26
N MET A 58 -8.95 -17.41 -22.89
CA MET A 58 -7.49 -17.42 -22.76
C MET A 58 -7.05 -18.40 -21.69
N ASP A 59 -6.04 -19.22 -22.03
CA ASP A 59 -5.45 -20.17 -21.10
C ASP A 59 -4.87 -19.47 -19.87
N ALA A 60 -4.88 -20.20 -18.75
CA ALA A 60 -4.48 -19.65 -17.46
C ALA A 60 -2.99 -19.25 -17.42
N SER A 61 -2.15 -20.01 -18.12
CA SER A 61 -0.73 -19.71 -18.35
C SER A 61 -0.51 -18.43 -19.16
N GLU A 62 -1.35 -18.17 -20.17
CA GLU A 62 -1.21 -16.99 -21.02
C GLU A 62 -1.53 -15.69 -20.27
N ARG A 63 -2.48 -15.70 -19.32
CA ARG A 63 -2.67 -14.56 -18.40
C ARG A 63 -1.41 -14.29 -17.57
N GLY A 64 -0.71 -15.35 -17.15
CA GLY A 64 0.59 -15.26 -16.49
C GLY A 64 1.65 -14.65 -17.42
N HIS A 65 1.76 -15.15 -18.65
CA HIS A 65 2.70 -14.65 -19.65
C HIS A 65 2.51 -13.15 -19.99
N LEU A 66 1.26 -12.66 -20.01
CA LEU A 66 0.98 -11.24 -20.20
C LEU A 66 1.36 -10.38 -18.97
N LEU A 67 1.21 -10.89 -17.75
CA LEU A 67 1.68 -10.21 -16.53
C LEU A 67 3.21 -10.13 -16.46
N ASP A 68 3.91 -11.19 -16.87
CA ASP A 68 5.39 -11.21 -16.91
C ASP A 68 5.94 -10.26 -17.99
N LYS A 69 5.32 -10.26 -19.19
CA LYS A 69 5.58 -9.25 -20.23
C LYS A 69 5.35 -7.82 -19.74
N LEU A 70 4.31 -7.57 -18.95
CA LEU A 70 4.08 -6.24 -18.36
C LEU A 70 5.19 -5.88 -17.36
N ALA A 71 5.71 -6.83 -16.60
CA ALA A 71 6.87 -6.62 -15.73
C ALA A 71 8.14 -6.30 -16.53
N ASP A 72 8.38 -6.96 -17.67
CA ASP A 72 9.50 -6.66 -18.58
C ASP A 72 9.42 -5.26 -19.17
N LEU A 73 8.21 -4.80 -19.57
CA LEU A 73 8.02 -3.43 -20.05
C LEU A 73 8.24 -2.38 -18.94
N VAL A 74 7.85 -2.70 -17.69
CA VAL A 74 8.12 -1.83 -16.53
C VAL A 74 9.60 -1.81 -16.16
N GLU A 75 10.33 -2.92 -16.33
CA GLU A 75 11.79 -2.97 -16.17
C GLU A 75 12.50 -2.16 -17.28
N ARG A 76 12.02 -2.24 -18.53
CA ARG A 76 12.50 -1.42 -19.66
C ARG A 76 12.34 0.08 -19.37
N ASP A 77 11.15 0.50 -18.98
CA ASP A 77 10.81 1.92 -18.78
C ASP A 77 11.02 2.38 -17.33
N ARG A 78 11.74 1.59 -16.52
CA ARG A 78 11.90 1.77 -15.07
C ARG A 78 12.42 3.15 -14.67
N ALA A 79 13.37 3.69 -15.43
CA ALA A 79 13.91 5.03 -15.20
C ALA A 79 12.85 6.12 -15.49
N ILE A 80 12.08 5.98 -16.57
CA ILE A 80 11.00 6.91 -16.95
C ILE A 80 9.91 6.90 -15.86
N LEU A 81 9.47 5.71 -15.45
CA LEU A 81 8.45 5.54 -14.42
C LEU A 81 8.92 6.07 -13.05
N ALA A 82 10.16 5.79 -12.64
CA ALA A 82 10.73 6.35 -11.40
C ALA A 82 10.85 7.89 -11.46
N THR A 83 11.16 8.46 -12.63
CA THR A 83 11.15 9.93 -12.82
C THR A 83 9.72 10.48 -12.69
N MET A 84 8.69 9.81 -13.21
CA MET A 84 7.29 10.23 -13.03
C MET A 84 6.84 10.14 -11.55
N GLU A 85 7.11 9.03 -10.87
CA GLU A 85 6.79 8.86 -9.44
C GLU A 85 7.50 9.91 -8.56
N SER A 86 8.74 10.28 -8.92
CA SER A 86 9.49 11.32 -8.22
C SER A 86 8.95 12.74 -8.50
N LEU A 87 8.72 13.07 -9.78
CA LEU A 87 8.20 14.38 -10.22
C LEU A 87 6.80 14.67 -9.66
N ASN A 88 5.94 13.66 -9.65
CA ASN A 88 4.52 13.81 -9.34
C ASN A 88 4.20 13.48 -7.87
N GLY A 89 4.83 12.44 -7.31
CA GLY A 89 4.63 12.02 -5.92
C GLY A 89 5.60 12.64 -4.90
N GLY A 90 6.65 13.34 -5.36
CA GLY A 90 7.68 13.93 -4.48
C GLY A 90 8.65 12.93 -3.85
N LYS A 91 8.58 11.65 -4.22
CA LYS A 91 9.49 10.59 -3.74
C LYS A 91 10.92 10.87 -4.19
N PRO A 92 11.96 10.73 -3.35
CA PRO A 92 13.34 10.76 -3.82
C PRO A 92 13.56 9.73 -4.94
N PHE A 93 14.13 10.14 -6.07
CA PHE A 93 14.21 9.34 -7.30
C PHE A 93 14.87 7.98 -7.08
N LEU A 94 15.94 7.93 -6.27
CA LEU A 94 16.61 6.67 -5.93
C LEU A 94 15.71 5.73 -5.13
N GLN A 95 14.85 6.25 -4.25
CA GLN A 95 13.87 5.43 -3.51
C GLN A 95 12.80 4.90 -4.48
N ALA A 96 12.24 5.76 -5.35
CA ALA A 96 11.29 5.32 -6.36
C ALA A 96 11.88 4.25 -7.30
N PHE A 97 13.13 4.42 -7.74
CA PHE A 97 13.81 3.49 -8.65
C PHE A 97 14.16 2.14 -7.99
N TYR A 98 14.72 2.15 -6.77
CA TYR A 98 15.21 0.94 -6.11
C TYR A 98 14.18 0.24 -5.22
N VAL A 99 13.17 0.95 -4.70
CA VAL A 99 12.13 0.41 -3.81
C VAL A 99 10.81 0.25 -4.57
N ASP A 100 10.12 1.35 -4.90
CA ASP A 100 8.78 1.32 -5.50
C ASP A 100 8.74 0.50 -6.80
N LEU A 101 9.60 0.82 -7.77
CA LEU A 101 9.66 0.11 -9.05
C LEU A 101 10.11 -1.35 -8.90
N GLN A 102 11.03 -1.65 -7.97
CA GLN A 102 11.41 -3.04 -7.71
C GLN A 102 10.22 -3.83 -7.12
N GLY A 103 9.43 -3.20 -6.24
CA GLY A 103 8.19 -3.77 -5.70
C GLY A 103 7.16 -4.03 -6.79
N VAL A 104 6.93 -3.08 -7.70
CA VAL A 104 6.03 -3.22 -8.86
C VAL A 104 6.39 -4.45 -9.69
N ILE A 105 7.67 -4.54 -10.10
CA ILE A 105 8.17 -5.62 -10.96
C ILE A 105 8.07 -6.97 -10.24
N LYS A 106 8.47 -7.04 -8.97
CA LYS A 106 8.32 -8.26 -8.13
C LYS A 106 6.86 -8.69 -7.97
N THR A 107 5.94 -7.76 -7.75
CA THR A 107 4.49 -8.04 -7.62
C THR A 107 3.89 -8.57 -8.92
N LEU A 108 4.22 -7.97 -10.07
CA LEU A 108 3.76 -8.43 -11.38
C LEU A 108 4.28 -9.85 -11.68
N ARG A 109 5.60 -10.10 -11.53
CA ARG A 109 6.18 -11.44 -11.76
C ARG A 109 5.68 -12.49 -10.75
N TYR A 110 5.44 -12.11 -9.50
CA TYR A 110 4.87 -13.01 -8.49
C TYR A 110 3.47 -13.51 -8.89
N TYR A 111 2.57 -12.61 -9.31
CA TYR A 111 1.23 -12.99 -9.73
C TYR A 111 1.15 -13.57 -11.15
N ALA A 112 2.11 -13.26 -12.02
CA ALA A 112 2.29 -14.00 -13.27
C ALA A 112 2.43 -15.51 -13.01
N GLY A 113 3.24 -15.89 -12.02
CA GLY A 113 3.46 -17.28 -11.62
C GLY A 113 2.25 -18.00 -10.99
N TRP A 114 1.20 -17.28 -10.59
CA TRP A 114 0.00 -17.84 -9.96
C TRP A 114 -1.17 -18.14 -10.91
N ALA A 115 -1.20 -17.53 -12.11
CA ALA A 115 -2.40 -17.47 -12.94
C ALA A 115 -2.99 -18.83 -13.34
N ASP A 116 -2.16 -19.85 -13.45
CA ASP A 116 -2.44 -21.27 -13.76
C ASP A 116 -2.52 -22.19 -12.53
N LYS A 117 -2.26 -21.68 -11.32
CA LYS A 117 -2.15 -22.47 -10.06
C LYS A 117 -3.30 -22.22 -9.08
N ILE A 118 -4.35 -21.52 -9.53
CA ILE A 118 -5.59 -21.29 -8.76
C ILE A 118 -6.47 -22.54 -8.84
N HIS A 119 -6.14 -23.54 -8.03
CA HIS A 119 -6.86 -24.82 -7.98
C HIS A 119 -8.19 -24.71 -7.23
N GLY A 120 -9.20 -25.45 -7.71
CA GLY A 120 -10.36 -25.85 -6.90
C GLY A 120 -10.07 -27.10 -6.07
N MET A 121 -11.11 -27.68 -5.48
CA MET A 121 -11.02 -28.88 -4.62
C MET A 121 -11.98 -29.97 -5.10
N THR A 122 -11.62 -31.24 -4.92
CA THR A 122 -12.56 -32.38 -4.92
C THR A 122 -12.95 -32.72 -3.49
N ILE A 123 -14.25 -32.83 -3.19
CA ILE A 123 -14.77 -32.92 -1.82
C ILE A 123 -15.44 -34.28 -1.59
N PRO A 124 -14.99 -35.09 -0.61
CA PRO A 124 -15.59 -36.38 -0.28
C PRO A 124 -16.87 -36.20 0.56
N VAL A 125 -17.92 -35.66 -0.05
CA VAL A 125 -19.24 -35.44 0.59
C VAL A 125 -19.94 -36.76 0.91
N ASP A 126 -20.92 -36.72 1.81
CA ASP A 126 -21.79 -37.87 2.13
C ASP A 126 -22.67 -38.32 0.96
N GLY A 127 -23.09 -39.59 0.99
CA GLY A 127 -23.91 -40.21 -0.04
C GLY A 127 -23.18 -40.42 -1.38
N ASP A 128 -23.95 -40.76 -2.41
CA ASP A 128 -23.45 -41.12 -3.75
C ASP A 128 -23.40 -39.91 -4.69
N TYR A 129 -22.46 -38.99 -4.40
CA TYR A 129 -22.20 -37.78 -5.17
C TYR A 129 -20.70 -37.59 -5.44
N PHE A 130 -20.39 -37.02 -6.61
CA PHE A 130 -19.09 -36.42 -6.90
C PHE A 130 -19.22 -34.90 -6.78
N THR A 131 -18.48 -34.30 -5.85
CA THR A 131 -18.50 -32.86 -5.60
C THR A 131 -17.12 -32.25 -5.85
N PHE A 132 -17.08 -31.13 -6.57
CA PHE A 132 -15.86 -30.34 -6.77
C PHE A 132 -16.16 -28.84 -6.77
N THR A 133 -15.14 -28.01 -6.52
CA THR A 133 -15.24 -26.55 -6.67
C THR A 133 -14.55 -26.07 -7.94
N ARG A 134 -15.07 -24.97 -8.48
CA ARG A 134 -14.42 -24.13 -9.48
C ARG A 134 -14.18 -22.76 -8.86
N HIS A 135 -12.96 -22.27 -8.93
CA HIS A 135 -12.64 -20.89 -8.57
C HIS A 135 -12.69 -20.06 -9.86
N GLU A 136 -13.71 -19.22 -10.00
CA GLU A 136 -13.93 -18.40 -11.19
C GLU A 136 -13.65 -16.93 -10.87
N PRO A 137 -13.20 -16.09 -11.82
CA PRO A 137 -13.12 -14.65 -11.59
C PRO A 137 -14.49 -14.05 -11.25
N ILE A 138 -14.50 -13.10 -10.32
CA ILE A 138 -15.68 -12.35 -9.85
C ILE A 138 -16.29 -11.51 -10.99
N GLY A 139 -15.43 -10.87 -11.80
CA GLY A 139 -15.85 -10.19 -13.03
C GLY A 139 -15.23 -8.81 -13.24
N VAL A 140 -16.00 -7.76 -12.93
CA VAL A 140 -15.59 -6.36 -13.09
C VAL A 140 -15.20 -5.81 -11.73
N CYS A 141 -13.90 -5.67 -11.49
CA CYS A 141 -13.32 -5.15 -10.26
C CYS A 141 -13.14 -3.63 -10.37
N GLY A 142 -13.93 -2.87 -9.60
CA GLY A 142 -13.68 -1.45 -9.37
C GLY A 142 -12.59 -1.27 -8.33
N GLN A 143 -11.50 -0.59 -8.68
CA GLN A 143 -10.32 -0.40 -7.83
C GLN A 143 -10.03 1.10 -7.67
N ILE A 144 -9.70 1.52 -6.44
CA ILE A 144 -9.34 2.90 -6.11
C ILE A 144 -8.02 2.85 -5.35
N ILE A 145 -7.06 3.70 -5.70
CA ILE A 145 -5.72 3.70 -5.10
C ILE A 145 -5.32 5.09 -4.56
N PRO A 146 -4.55 5.15 -3.46
CA PRO A 146 -4.05 6.38 -2.89
C PRO A 146 -2.85 6.95 -3.66
N TRP A 147 -2.46 8.17 -3.32
CA TRP A 147 -1.37 8.93 -3.95
C TRP A 147 0.02 8.61 -3.42
N ASN A 148 0.15 7.87 -2.31
CA ASN A 148 1.41 7.78 -1.56
C ASN A 148 2.40 6.73 -2.12
N PHE A 149 1.92 5.70 -2.81
CA PHE A 149 2.72 4.79 -3.63
C PHE A 149 1.99 4.48 -4.95
N PRO A 150 1.84 5.46 -5.87
CA PRO A 150 0.89 5.37 -6.97
C PRO A 150 1.06 4.12 -7.83
N LEU A 151 2.28 3.86 -8.33
CA LEU A 151 2.55 2.74 -9.23
C LEU A 151 2.57 1.39 -8.48
N LEU A 152 3.07 1.36 -7.25
CA LEU A 152 3.09 0.14 -6.42
C LEU A 152 1.67 -0.30 -6.05
N MET A 153 0.81 0.64 -5.64
CA MET A 153 -0.60 0.36 -5.34
C MET A 153 -1.38 -0.02 -6.60
N PHE A 154 -1.09 0.60 -7.75
CA PHE A 154 -1.62 0.16 -9.04
C PHE A 154 -1.27 -1.32 -9.29
N ALA A 155 0.01 -1.70 -9.14
CA ALA A 155 0.47 -3.07 -9.34
C ALA A 155 -0.15 -4.07 -8.34
N TRP A 156 -0.20 -3.74 -7.05
CA TRP A 156 -0.82 -4.56 -6.00
C TRP A 156 -2.31 -4.83 -6.28
N LYS A 157 -3.02 -3.89 -6.90
CA LYS A 157 -4.43 -4.05 -7.27
C LYS A 157 -4.60 -4.82 -8.57
N ILE A 158 -3.90 -4.47 -9.66
CA ILE A 158 -4.17 -5.09 -10.97
C ILE A 158 -3.62 -6.52 -11.10
N ALA A 159 -2.49 -6.83 -10.45
CA ALA A 159 -1.79 -8.09 -10.64
C ALA A 159 -2.60 -9.33 -10.17
N PRO A 160 -3.13 -9.39 -8.93
CA PRO A 160 -3.97 -10.51 -8.51
C PRO A 160 -5.31 -10.55 -9.25
N ALA A 161 -5.89 -9.38 -9.58
CA ALA A 161 -7.14 -9.29 -10.32
C ALA A 161 -7.05 -9.95 -11.71
N LEU A 162 -6.01 -9.58 -12.48
CA LEU A 162 -5.75 -10.12 -13.82
C LEU A 162 -5.28 -11.58 -13.77
N CYS A 163 -4.47 -11.96 -12.78
CA CYS A 163 -4.07 -13.34 -12.51
C CYS A 163 -5.30 -14.28 -12.40
N CYS A 164 -6.28 -13.91 -11.56
CA CYS A 164 -7.54 -14.64 -11.43
C CYS A 164 -8.47 -14.57 -12.67
N GLY A 165 -8.17 -13.71 -13.66
CA GLY A 165 -8.96 -13.56 -14.89
C GLY A 165 -10.10 -12.54 -14.78
N ASN A 166 -10.04 -11.59 -13.84
CA ASN A 166 -10.99 -10.49 -13.75
C ASN A 166 -10.68 -9.41 -14.80
N THR A 167 -11.58 -8.44 -14.89
CA THR A 167 -11.45 -7.20 -15.66
C THR A 167 -11.51 -6.03 -14.68
N VAL A 168 -10.80 -4.93 -14.98
CA VAL A 168 -10.55 -3.86 -14.01
C VAL A 168 -11.06 -2.51 -14.51
N VAL A 169 -11.62 -1.71 -13.60
CA VAL A 169 -11.75 -0.26 -13.74
C VAL A 169 -11.04 0.38 -12.55
N ILE A 170 -9.94 1.08 -12.80
CA ILE A 170 -9.09 1.63 -11.74
C ILE A 170 -9.08 3.17 -11.75
N LYS A 171 -9.35 3.79 -10.59
CA LYS A 171 -9.22 5.23 -10.36
C LYS A 171 -7.91 5.51 -9.59
N PRO A 172 -6.88 6.10 -10.23
CA PRO A 172 -5.74 6.64 -9.49
C PRO A 172 -6.15 7.85 -8.65
N ALA A 173 -5.32 8.21 -7.66
CA ALA A 173 -5.49 9.45 -6.92
C ALA A 173 -5.28 10.66 -7.83
N GLU A 174 -6.10 11.70 -7.65
CA GLU A 174 -6.10 12.94 -8.43
C GLU A 174 -4.79 13.73 -8.32
N GLN A 175 -4.05 13.58 -7.21
CA GLN A 175 -2.71 14.11 -7.06
C GLN A 175 -1.70 13.45 -8.02
N THR A 176 -1.83 12.14 -8.30
CA THR A 176 -0.77 11.32 -8.91
C THR A 176 -1.25 10.38 -10.05
N PRO A 177 -1.92 10.88 -11.10
CA PRO A 177 -2.43 10.04 -12.17
C PRO A 177 -1.37 9.56 -13.18
N LEU A 178 -0.20 10.20 -13.26
CA LEU A 178 0.65 10.13 -14.46
C LEU A 178 1.29 8.76 -14.71
N SER A 179 1.85 8.12 -13.67
CA SER A 179 2.45 6.79 -13.78
C SER A 179 1.42 5.70 -14.07
N ALA A 180 0.23 5.78 -13.45
CA ALA A 180 -0.91 4.89 -13.75
C ALA A 180 -1.45 5.07 -15.17
N LEU A 181 -1.39 6.28 -15.74
CA LEU A 181 -1.69 6.50 -17.17
C LEU A 181 -0.59 5.93 -18.08
N TYR A 182 0.70 6.08 -17.73
CA TYR A 182 1.78 5.45 -18.51
C TYR A 182 1.65 3.91 -18.53
N MET A 183 1.23 3.29 -17.42
CA MET A 183 0.89 1.87 -17.39
C MET A 183 -0.21 1.47 -18.38
N GLY A 184 -1.17 2.36 -18.70
CA GLY A 184 -2.15 2.11 -19.76
C GLY A 184 -1.49 1.94 -21.14
N ALA A 185 -0.45 2.72 -21.44
CA ALA A 185 0.32 2.56 -22.67
C ALA A 185 1.05 1.19 -22.70
N LEU A 186 1.67 0.79 -21.59
CA LEU A 186 2.35 -0.52 -21.49
C LEU A 186 1.37 -1.70 -21.57
N ILE A 187 0.18 -1.58 -20.96
CA ILE A 187 -0.89 -2.59 -21.06
C ILE A 187 -1.38 -2.71 -22.51
N LYS A 188 -1.44 -1.61 -23.28
CA LYS A 188 -1.73 -1.65 -24.73
C LYS A 188 -0.60 -2.26 -25.56
N GLU A 189 0.65 -2.06 -25.16
CA GLU A 189 1.82 -2.68 -25.80
C GLU A 189 1.84 -4.20 -25.60
N VAL A 190 1.44 -4.67 -24.40
CA VAL A 190 1.21 -6.10 -24.10
C VAL A 190 -0.03 -6.65 -24.82
N GLY A 191 -1.12 -5.88 -24.94
CA GLY A 191 -2.42 -6.36 -25.41
C GLY A 191 -3.12 -5.46 -26.44
N LYS A 192 -3.36 -6.01 -27.64
CA LYS A 192 -4.32 -5.45 -28.61
C LYS A 192 -5.71 -6.08 -28.42
N LEU A 193 -6.76 -5.25 -28.47
CA LEU A 193 -8.22 -5.54 -28.43
C LEU A 193 -8.92 -5.62 -27.05
N ILE A 194 -10.11 -4.99 -26.92
CA ILE A 194 -11.44 -5.47 -26.39
C ILE A 194 -12.27 -4.36 -25.64
N GLN A 195 -13.61 -4.31 -25.88
CA GLN A 195 -14.53 -3.12 -25.91
C GLN A 195 -15.83 -3.22 -25.02
N GLU A 196 -16.75 -2.21 -25.02
CA GLU A 196 -18.12 -1.95 -24.38
C GLU A 196 -19.23 -3.07 -24.37
N ALA A 197 -20.21 -3.27 -23.45
CA ALA A 197 -20.94 -2.41 -22.46
C ALA A 197 -21.62 -3.14 -21.22
N ALA A 198 -22.15 -2.40 -20.19
CA ALA A 198 -22.79 -2.78 -18.89
C ALA A 198 -23.09 -1.66 -17.83
N GLY A 199 -23.77 -2.04 -16.74
CA GLY A 199 -23.90 -1.35 -15.43
C GLY A 199 -24.83 -2.16 -14.47
N ARG A 200 -25.02 -1.92 -13.14
CA ARG A 200 -24.39 -1.07 -12.09
C ARG A 200 -24.62 -1.73 -10.68
N SER A 201 -24.13 -1.10 -9.60
CA SER A 201 -24.34 -1.39 -8.14
C SER A 201 -24.13 -2.82 -7.60
N ASN A 202 -25.18 -3.65 -7.54
CA ASN A 202 -25.26 -5.11 -7.32
C ASN A 202 -24.77 -5.83 -6.02
N LEU A 203 -24.60 -5.17 -4.86
CA LEU A 203 -24.03 -5.80 -3.63
C LEU A 203 -22.62 -6.42 -3.85
N LYS A 204 -21.79 -5.76 -4.67
CA LYS A 204 -20.40 -6.19 -4.93
C LYS A 204 -19.60 -6.46 -3.63
N ARG A 205 -18.71 -7.46 -3.69
CA ARG A 205 -17.67 -7.70 -2.67
C ARG A 205 -16.77 -6.47 -2.52
N VAL A 206 -16.28 -6.23 -1.30
CA VAL A 206 -15.43 -5.08 -0.96
C VAL A 206 -14.28 -5.55 -0.08
N THR A 207 -13.05 -5.23 -0.47
CA THR A 207 -11.87 -5.22 0.39
C THR A 207 -11.44 -3.79 0.65
N LEU A 208 -10.76 -3.55 1.77
CA LEU A 208 -10.31 -2.23 2.20
C LEU A 208 -8.92 -2.34 2.81
N GLU A 209 -8.00 -1.50 2.35
CA GLU A 209 -6.72 -1.21 3.01
C GLU A 209 -6.75 0.26 3.42
N LEU A 210 -6.59 0.52 4.73
CA LEU A 210 -6.85 1.82 5.35
C LEU A 210 -5.64 2.28 6.19
N GLY A 211 -5.82 3.35 6.98
CA GLY A 211 -4.77 3.94 7.79
C GLY A 211 -4.31 3.10 8.98
N GLY A 212 -3.22 3.54 9.61
CA GLY A 212 -2.61 2.88 10.76
C GLY A 212 -2.11 3.85 11.85
N LYS A 213 -1.97 3.33 13.07
CA LYS A 213 -1.25 3.98 14.18
C LYS A 213 -0.31 2.99 14.85
N SER A 214 0.59 2.45 14.03
CA SER A 214 1.29 1.21 14.29
C SER A 214 2.32 1.32 15.44
N PRO A 215 2.30 0.38 16.40
CA PRO A 215 3.26 0.33 17.48
C PRO A 215 4.57 -0.31 17.03
N ASN A 216 5.70 0.23 17.50
CA ASN A 216 7.03 -0.35 17.35
C ASN A 216 7.66 -0.46 18.75
N ILE A 217 7.85 -1.69 19.24
CA ILE A 217 8.21 -1.97 20.65
C ILE A 217 9.69 -2.33 20.73
N ILE A 218 10.48 -1.53 21.47
CA ILE A 218 11.93 -1.69 21.62
C ILE A 218 12.26 -2.08 23.06
N PHE A 219 12.67 -3.33 23.28
CA PHE A 219 13.15 -3.81 24.59
C PHE A 219 14.62 -3.44 24.81
N ALA A 220 15.03 -3.39 26.08
CA ALA A 220 16.37 -3.03 26.52
C ALA A 220 17.48 -4.04 26.11
N ASP A 221 17.08 -5.24 25.66
CA ASP A 221 17.98 -6.27 25.13
C ASP A 221 18.11 -6.27 23.59
N ALA A 222 17.48 -5.32 22.90
CA ALA A 222 17.64 -5.14 21.46
C ALA A 222 19.05 -4.63 21.07
N ASP A 223 19.44 -4.86 19.81
CA ASP A 223 20.53 -4.07 19.21
C ASP A 223 20.06 -2.61 19.08
N LEU A 224 20.61 -1.73 19.92
CA LEU A 224 20.15 -0.35 20.07
C LEU A 224 20.39 0.51 18.81
N ASP A 225 21.54 0.35 18.13
CA ASP A 225 21.86 1.14 16.94
C ASP A 225 21.02 0.71 15.75
N TYR A 226 20.86 -0.60 15.57
CA TYR A 226 19.98 -1.16 14.55
C TYR A 226 18.50 -0.82 14.82
N ALA A 227 18.04 -0.91 16.07
CA ALA A 227 16.67 -0.53 16.46
C ALA A 227 16.38 0.95 16.19
N VAL A 228 17.33 1.86 16.45
CA VAL A 228 17.18 3.30 16.15
C VAL A 228 17.07 3.55 14.65
N GLU A 229 17.93 2.97 13.81
CA GLU A 229 17.84 3.17 12.35
C GLU A 229 16.55 2.51 11.77
N GLN A 230 16.19 1.31 12.22
CA GLN A 230 14.96 0.65 11.78
C GLN A 230 13.70 1.42 12.21
N ALA A 231 13.65 1.96 13.43
CA ALA A 231 12.54 2.78 13.90
C ALA A 231 12.50 4.15 13.19
N HIS A 232 13.66 4.72 12.86
CA HIS A 232 13.75 5.94 12.04
C HIS A 232 13.18 5.69 10.64
N GLN A 233 13.65 4.67 9.91
CA GLN A 233 13.08 4.35 8.59
C GLN A 233 11.62 3.93 8.70
N GLY A 234 11.24 3.22 9.77
CA GLY A 234 9.87 2.77 10.03
C GLY A 234 8.84 3.90 10.11
N VAL A 235 9.23 5.12 10.47
CA VAL A 235 8.34 6.29 10.53
C VAL A 235 8.64 7.38 9.49
N PHE A 236 9.89 7.55 9.05
CA PHE A 236 10.27 8.61 8.10
C PHE A 236 10.30 8.18 6.62
N PHE A 237 10.21 6.88 6.31
CA PHE A 237 10.14 6.36 4.93
C PHE A 237 8.97 6.98 4.15
N ASN A 238 9.16 7.21 2.85
CA ASN A 238 8.18 7.91 1.98
C ASN A 238 7.73 9.28 2.53
N GLN A 239 8.64 9.98 3.20
CA GLN A 239 8.39 11.21 3.95
C GLN A 239 7.32 11.06 5.06
N GLY A 240 7.18 9.86 5.64
CA GLY A 240 6.15 9.49 6.62
C GLY A 240 4.75 9.25 6.05
N GLN A 241 4.60 9.29 4.73
CA GLN A 241 3.32 9.10 4.05
C GLN A 241 3.09 7.60 3.78
N CYS A 242 3.06 6.79 4.84
CA CYS A 242 2.97 5.33 4.75
C CYS A 242 2.00 4.80 5.82
N CYS A 243 1.02 3.99 5.43
CA CYS A 243 0.02 3.43 6.35
C CYS A 243 0.65 2.47 7.37
N THR A 244 1.78 1.84 7.02
CA THR A 244 2.58 1.02 7.92
C THR A 244 3.43 1.82 8.91
N ALA A 245 3.41 3.17 8.89
CA ALA A 245 4.36 3.97 9.64
C ALA A 245 4.34 3.64 11.14
N GLY A 246 5.52 3.32 11.69
CA GLY A 246 5.74 2.99 13.10
C GLY A 246 5.68 4.22 13.99
N SER A 247 4.55 4.93 13.95
CA SER A 247 4.40 6.26 14.53
C SER A 247 4.45 6.25 16.05
N ARG A 248 4.03 5.17 16.71
CA ARG A 248 4.14 4.99 18.18
C ARG A 248 5.33 4.10 18.52
N ILE A 249 6.47 4.69 18.84
CA ILE A 249 7.66 3.90 19.25
C ILE A 249 7.66 3.79 20.77
N PHE A 250 7.39 2.60 21.29
CA PHE A 250 7.46 2.30 22.72
C PHE A 250 8.85 1.78 23.05
N VAL A 251 9.57 2.42 23.97
CA VAL A 251 10.95 2.07 24.35
C VAL A 251 11.03 1.78 25.85
N GLU A 252 11.71 0.69 26.21
CA GLU A 252 11.87 0.27 27.60
C GLU A 252 12.68 1.30 28.42
N GLU A 253 12.20 1.65 29.61
CA GLU A 253 12.65 2.82 30.37
C GLU A 253 14.18 2.87 30.63
N SER A 254 14.84 1.73 30.74
CA SER A 254 16.29 1.62 30.98
C SER A 254 17.17 2.04 29.78
N ILE A 255 16.64 2.04 28.56
CA ILE A 255 17.34 2.51 27.34
C ILE A 255 16.71 3.78 26.72
N TYR A 256 15.57 4.23 27.26
CA TYR A 256 14.73 5.30 26.71
C TYR A 256 15.50 6.58 26.34
N GLU A 257 16.25 7.16 27.28
CA GLU A 257 16.90 8.47 27.07
C GLU A 257 18.00 8.40 25.99
N GLU A 258 18.74 7.29 25.89
CA GLU A 258 19.78 7.09 24.86
C GLU A 258 19.16 6.76 23.49
N PHE A 259 18.05 6.02 23.45
CA PHE A 259 17.28 5.80 22.22
C PHE A 259 16.73 7.12 21.67
N VAL A 260 16.15 7.98 22.53
CA VAL A 260 15.70 9.33 22.16
C VAL A 260 16.88 10.14 21.65
N ARG A 261 18.02 10.17 22.36
CA ARG A 261 19.22 10.91 21.95
C ARG A 261 19.69 10.51 20.54
N ARG A 262 19.83 9.22 20.27
CA ARG A 262 20.26 8.70 18.95
C ARG A 262 19.21 8.94 17.86
N SER A 263 17.92 8.80 18.18
CA SER A 263 16.82 9.07 17.23
C SER A 263 16.79 10.55 16.80
N VAL A 264 16.99 11.47 17.75
CA VAL A 264 17.06 12.91 17.51
C VAL A 264 18.32 13.29 16.72
N GLU A 265 19.46 12.66 17.01
CA GLU A 265 20.68 12.81 16.20
C GLU A 265 20.47 12.32 14.75
N ARG A 266 19.82 11.16 14.58
CA ARG A 266 19.49 10.59 13.28
C ARG A 266 18.48 11.42 12.48
N ALA A 267 17.49 12.01 13.14
CA ALA A 267 16.53 12.91 12.53
C ALA A 267 17.18 14.24 12.11
N LYS A 268 18.03 14.84 12.94
CA LYS A 268 18.75 16.09 12.65
C LYS A 268 19.70 15.99 11.45
N ARG A 269 20.28 14.80 11.19
CA ARG A 269 21.13 14.55 10.01
C ARG A 269 20.36 14.14 8.74
N ARG A 270 19.04 13.99 8.79
CA ARG A 270 18.24 13.49 7.66
C ARG A 270 18.12 14.53 6.56
N ILE A 271 18.61 14.23 5.36
CA ILE A 271 18.68 15.22 4.27
C ILE A 271 17.30 15.42 3.62
N VAL A 272 16.71 16.61 3.83
CA VAL A 272 15.48 17.07 3.17
C VAL A 272 15.86 17.96 1.99
N GLY A 273 15.37 17.66 0.78
CA GLY A 273 15.84 18.35 -0.43
C GLY A 273 15.08 18.02 -1.71
N SER A 274 15.64 18.43 -2.84
CA SER A 274 15.07 18.13 -4.16
C SER A 274 14.96 16.61 -4.36
N PRO A 275 13.80 16.06 -4.74
CA PRO A 275 13.65 14.62 -4.97
C PRO A 275 14.59 14.03 -6.03
N PHE A 276 15.13 14.86 -6.94
CA PHE A 276 16.11 14.45 -7.95
C PHE A 276 17.57 14.60 -7.52
N ASP A 277 17.85 15.18 -6.36
CA ASP A 277 19.20 15.23 -5.80
C ASP A 277 19.54 13.86 -5.16
N PRO A 278 20.65 13.20 -5.55
CA PRO A 278 20.99 11.86 -5.06
C PRO A 278 21.35 11.81 -3.56
N THR A 279 21.56 12.95 -2.89
CA THR A 279 21.77 13.01 -1.44
C THR A 279 20.46 13.06 -0.65
N THR A 280 19.31 13.32 -1.28
CA THR A 280 18.04 13.54 -0.59
C THR A 280 17.46 12.24 -0.02
N GLU A 281 17.28 12.19 1.31
CA GLU A 281 16.54 11.13 2.00
C GLU A 281 15.03 11.40 2.06
N GLN A 282 14.62 12.66 2.00
CA GLN A 282 13.24 13.10 2.21
C GLN A 282 12.83 14.22 1.25
N GLY A 283 11.83 13.96 0.41
CA GLY A 283 11.20 14.96 -0.44
C GLY A 283 10.13 15.80 0.28
N PRO A 284 9.22 16.45 -0.47
CA PRO A 284 8.08 17.18 0.07
C PRO A 284 6.93 16.25 0.49
N GLN A 285 5.89 16.81 1.10
CA GLN A 285 4.57 16.19 1.24
C GLN A 285 3.76 16.35 -0.05
N ILE A 286 2.75 15.51 -0.28
CA ILE A 286 2.07 15.44 -1.59
C ILE A 286 1.33 16.72 -2.02
N ASP A 287 0.67 17.40 -1.07
CA ASP A 287 -0.16 18.57 -1.37
C ASP A 287 -0.29 19.50 -0.15
N LYS A 288 -0.89 20.66 -0.38
CA LYS A 288 -1.08 21.70 0.64
C LYS A 288 -2.06 21.28 1.75
N LYS A 289 -2.99 20.36 1.50
CA LYS A 289 -3.94 19.86 2.49
C LYS A 289 -3.22 18.94 3.48
N GLN A 290 -2.43 17.99 2.97
CA GLN A 290 -1.64 17.09 3.82
C GLN A 290 -0.56 17.86 4.59
N TYR A 291 0.16 18.78 3.93
CA TYR A 291 1.10 19.69 4.59
C TYR A 291 0.46 20.46 5.77
N ASN A 292 -0.72 21.03 5.57
CA ASN A 292 -1.41 21.78 6.63
C ASN A 292 -1.84 20.85 7.79
N LYS A 293 -2.36 19.64 7.50
CA LYS A 293 -2.73 18.64 8.52
C LYS A 293 -1.55 18.28 9.41
N ILE A 294 -0.37 18.06 8.83
CA ILE A 294 0.82 17.66 9.60
C ILE A 294 1.28 18.79 10.52
N LEU A 295 1.33 20.04 10.02
CA LEU A 295 1.69 21.18 10.87
C LEU A 295 0.68 21.41 11.99
N GLU A 296 -0.62 21.16 11.76
CA GLU A 296 -1.67 21.21 12.78
C GLU A 296 -1.42 20.17 13.88
N LEU A 297 -1.20 18.91 13.53
CA LEU A 297 -0.91 17.84 14.49
C LEU A 297 0.42 18.06 15.24
N ILE A 298 1.43 18.66 14.61
CA ILE A 298 2.65 19.11 15.29
C ILE A 298 2.34 20.19 16.34
N GLN A 299 1.46 21.16 16.05
CA GLN A 299 1.05 22.13 17.08
C GLN A 299 0.26 21.46 18.21
N SER A 300 -0.57 20.46 17.91
CA SER A 300 -1.29 19.68 18.93
C SER A 300 -0.33 18.97 19.88
N GLY A 301 0.71 18.31 19.36
CA GLY A 301 1.74 17.67 20.19
C GLY A 301 2.44 18.64 21.15
N VAL A 302 2.77 19.86 20.70
CA VAL A 302 3.34 20.91 21.56
C VAL A 302 2.31 21.41 22.60
N ALA A 303 1.06 21.62 22.20
CA ALA A 303 0.00 22.13 23.07
C ALA A 303 -0.44 21.12 24.15
N GLU A 304 -0.34 19.82 23.85
CA GLU A 304 -0.65 18.71 24.76
C GLU A 304 0.53 18.34 25.68
N GLY A 305 1.68 18.99 25.52
CA GLY A 305 2.83 18.87 26.44
C GLY A 305 3.90 17.85 26.04
N ALA A 306 3.83 17.27 24.83
CA ALA A 306 4.91 16.42 24.33
C ALA A 306 6.19 17.23 24.06
N LYS A 307 7.35 16.66 24.37
CA LYS A 307 8.64 17.34 24.28
C LYS A 307 9.15 17.32 22.83
N LEU A 308 9.06 18.46 22.15
CA LEU A 308 9.62 18.66 20.81
C LEU A 308 11.16 18.70 20.87
N GLU A 309 11.82 17.65 20.40
CA GLU A 309 13.29 17.50 20.45
C GLU A 309 14.00 18.09 19.21
N CYS A 310 13.32 18.05 18.06
CA CYS A 310 13.76 18.65 16.81
C CYS A 310 12.63 18.85 15.80
N GLY A 311 12.88 19.71 14.82
CA GLY A 311 11.96 20.01 13.73
C GLY A 311 10.75 20.84 14.19
N GLY A 312 9.57 20.43 13.72
CA GLY A 312 8.29 21.03 14.06
C GLY A 312 7.80 22.13 13.12
N LYS A 313 8.48 22.37 11.97
CA LYS A 313 8.15 23.47 11.04
C LYS A 313 8.20 23.03 9.58
N GLY A 314 7.63 23.86 8.72
CA GLY A 314 7.85 23.81 7.27
C GLY A 314 9.25 24.29 6.90
N LEU A 315 9.83 23.70 5.85
CA LEU A 315 11.19 23.96 5.39
C LEU A 315 11.16 24.69 4.03
N GLY A 316 11.92 25.78 3.91
CA GLY A 316 12.03 26.56 2.67
C GLY A 316 10.86 27.52 2.39
N ARG A 317 10.62 27.83 1.10
CA ARG A 317 9.59 28.78 0.62
C ARG A 317 8.77 28.31 -0.59
N LYS A 318 9.17 27.19 -1.21
CA LYS A 318 8.50 26.54 -2.36
C LYS A 318 8.32 25.05 -2.03
N GLY A 319 7.32 24.44 -2.66
CA GLY A 319 6.93 23.06 -2.36
C GLY A 319 6.39 22.87 -0.94
N PHE A 320 6.24 21.60 -0.54
CA PHE A 320 5.59 21.21 0.72
C PHE A 320 6.54 20.46 1.67
N PHE A 321 7.76 20.96 1.88
CA PHE A 321 8.75 20.33 2.76
C PHE A 321 8.48 20.60 4.24
N ILE A 322 8.67 19.59 5.09
CA ILE A 322 8.54 19.67 6.55
C ILE A 322 9.83 19.11 7.18
N GLU A 323 10.30 19.75 8.26
CA GLU A 323 11.47 19.31 9.02
C GLU A 323 11.25 17.92 9.65
N PRO A 324 12.27 17.03 9.70
CA PRO A 324 12.16 15.76 10.41
C PRO A 324 11.91 16.01 11.90
N THR A 325 10.69 15.71 12.35
CA THR A 325 10.18 16.13 13.65
C THR A 325 10.17 14.95 14.62
N VAL A 326 10.67 15.16 15.84
CA VAL A 326 10.70 14.12 16.89
C VAL A 326 10.09 14.68 18.18
N PHE A 327 9.11 13.95 18.72
CA PHE A 327 8.54 14.17 20.05
C PHE A 327 8.94 13.04 20.99
N SER A 328 9.42 13.39 22.18
CA SER A 328 9.59 12.49 23.32
C SER A 328 8.59 12.80 24.43
N ASN A 329 8.54 11.95 25.45
CA ASN A 329 7.53 11.95 26.52
C ASN A 329 6.08 12.04 26.00
N VAL A 330 5.80 11.37 24.89
CA VAL A 330 4.44 11.24 24.34
C VAL A 330 3.63 10.24 25.19
N THR A 331 2.38 10.58 25.47
CA THR A 331 1.42 9.74 26.21
C THR A 331 0.23 9.33 25.33
N ASP A 332 -0.39 8.20 25.66
CA ASP A 332 -1.38 7.52 24.82
C ASP A 332 -2.67 8.34 24.60
N ASP A 333 -2.93 9.34 25.45
CA ASP A 333 -4.08 10.24 25.38
C ASP A 333 -3.87 11.45 24.45
N MET A 334 -2.65 11.71 23.98
CA MET A 334 -2.35 12.79 23.03
C MET A 334 -2.97 12.53 21.64
N ARG A 335 -3.41 13.59 20.94
CA ARG A 335 -3.87 13.50 19.55
C ARG A 335 -2.79 12.94 18.65
N ILE A 336 -1.53 13.37 18.82
CA ILE A 336 -0.42 12.79 18.05
C ILE A 336 -0.34 11.28 18.24
N ALA A 337 -0.51 10.75 19.46
CA ALA A 337 -0.47 9.31 19.74
C ALA A 337 -1.63 8.50 19.13
N LYS A 338 -2.74 9.14 18.74
CA LYS A 338 -3.96 8.45 18.25
C LYS A 338 -4.25 8.68 16.77
N GLU A 339 -4.00 9.88 16.26
CA GLU A 339 -4.30 10.26 14.88
C GLU A 339 -3.15 9.87 13.93
N GLU A 340 -3.50 9.31 12.77
CA GLU A 340 -2.54 9.03 11.70
C GLU A 340 -2.05 10.36 11.11
N ILE A 341 -0.85 10.80 11.48
CA ILE A 341 -0.27 12.08 11.02
C ILE A 341 0.01 12.02 9.51
N PHE A 342 0.63 10.92 9.06
CA PHE A 342 0.99 10.65 7.67
C PHE A 342 2.01 11.67 7.10
N GLY A 343 3.05 11.97 7.88
CA GLY A 343 4.15 12.89 7.58
C GLY A 343 5.35 12.65 8.49
N PRO A 344 6.45 13.44 8.39
CA PRO A 344 7.72 13.16 9.05
C PRO A 344 7.72 13.56 10.53
N VAL A 345 6.90 12.88 11.33
CA VAL A 345 6.75 13.09 12.77
C VAL A 345 6.91 11.75 13.49
N GLN A 346 7.90 11.65 14.37
CA GLN A 346 8.23 10.49 15.18
C GLN A 346 7.77 10.72 16.63
N GLU A 347 7.03 9.77 17.22
CA GLU A 347 6.56 9.82 18.60
C GLU A 347 7.25 8.72 19.42
N ILE A 348 7.90 9.09 20.54
CA ILE A 348 8.67 8.16 21.38
C ILE A 348 8.10 8.12 22.80
N LEU A 349 7.48 6.99 23.13
CA LEU A 349 6.78 6.68 24.39
C LEU A 349 7.66 5.77 25.26
N ARG A 350 7.62 5.94 26.58
CA ARG A 350 8.32 5.05 27.55
C ARG A 350 7.40 3.95 28.05
N PHE A 351 7.94 2.75 28.33
CA PHE A 351 7.23 1.66 29.02
C PHE A 351 8.13 0.94 30.04
N LYS A 352 7.53 0.16 30.95
CA LYS A 352 8.22 -0.57 32.02
C LYS A 352 8.06 -2.09 31.98
N THR A 353 6.91 -2.61 31.54
CA THR A 353 6.69 -4.08 31.47
C THR A 353 6.18 -4.54 30.11
N MET A 354 6.39 -5.84 29.82
CA MET A 354 5.89 -6.46 28.58
C MET A 354 4.35 -6.43 28.51
N ASP A 355 3.68 -6.70 29.62
CA ASP A 355 2.20 -6.73 29.68
C ASP A 355 1.61 -5.33 29.44
N GLU A 356 2.21 -4.30 30.09
CA GLU A 356 1.84 -2.89 29.93
C GLU A 356 1.98 -2.43 28.47
N VAL A 357 3.10 -2.73 27.82
CA VAL A 357 3.30 -2.31 26.43
C VAL A 357 2.44 -3.11 25.45
N ILE A 358 2.11 -4.37 25.73
CA ILE A 358 1.14 -5.15 24.94
C ILE A 358 -0.25 -4.54 25.01
N GLU A 359 -0.73 -4.16 26.21
CA GLU A 359 -2.02 -3.50 26.38
C GLU A 359 -2.07 -2.15 25.65
N ARG A 360 -1.07 -1.29 25.88
CA ARG A 360 -0.99 0.06 25.27
C ARG A 360 -0.79 0.02 23.75
N ALA A 361 -0.02 -0.92 23.23
CA ALA A 361 0.12 -1.13 21.79
C ALA A 361 -1.21 -1.56 21.14
N ASN A 362 -1.96 -2.45 21.79
CA ASN A 362 -3.26 -2.93 21.33
C ASN A 362 -4.43 -1.95 21.55
N ASN A 363 -4.29 -0.97 22.45
CA ASN A 363 -5.29 0.07 22.72
C ASN A 363 -5.36 1.10 21.57
N SER A 364 -5.98 0.69 20.46
CA SER A 364 -6.22 1.50 19.27
C SER A 364 -7.32 0.85 18.42
N ASP A 365 -8.09 1.67 17.70
CA ASP A 365 -9.03 1.19 16.67
C ASP A 365 -8.32 0.66 15.41
N PHE A 366 -7.03 0.99 15.25
CA PHE A 366 -6.17 0.52 14.16
C PHE A 366 -5.47 -0.80 14.49
N GLY A 367 -5.03 -1.49 13.43
CA GLY A 367 -4.36 -2.79 13.54
C GLY A 367 -3.66 -3.19 12.23
N LEU A 368 -3.01 -2.26 11.52
CA LEU A 368 -2.39 -2.57 10.24
C LEU A 368 -1.11 -3.41 10.40
N VAL A 369 -0.08 -2.84 11.03
CA VAL A 369 1.16 -3.53 11.37
C VAL A 369 1.61 -3.23 12.80
N ALA A 370 2.53 -4.05 13.33
CA ALA A 370 3.30 -3.80 14.55
C ALA A 370 4.75 -4.28 14.36
N ALA A 371 5.65 -3.92 15.28
CA ALA A 371 6.95 -4.57 15.36
C ALA A 371 7.46 -4.71 16.80
N VAL A 372 8.37 -5.66 16.99
CA VAL A 372 9.10 -5.89 18.25
C VAL A 372 10.59 -6.06 17.99
N PHE A 373 11.40 -5.37 18.78
CA PHE A 373 12.86 -5.44 18.78
C PHE A 373 13.33 -5.98 20.12
N THR A 374 13.97 -7.15 20.09
CA THR A 374 14.45 -7.90 21.27
C THR A 374 15.35 -9.05 20.82
N ASN A 375 16.33 -9.42 21.65
CA ASN A 375 17.12 -10.64 21.44
C ASN A 375 16.57 -11.87 22.21
N ASP A 376 15.52 -11.71 23.02
CA ASP A 376 14.86 -12.83 23.71
C ASP A 376 13.73 -13.45 22.85
N ILE A 377 13.84 -14.75 22.60
CA ILE A 377 12.88 -15.49 21.77
C ILE A 377 11.48 -15.58 22.40
N ASN A 378 11.39 -15.60 23.73
CA ASN A 378 10.10 -15.68 24.44
C ASN A 378 9.38 -14.33 24.35
N LYS A 379 10.10 -13.21 24.57
CA LYS A 379 9.57 -11.85 24.34
C LYS A 379 9.09 -11.70 22.90
N ALA A 380 9.94 -12.05 21.93
CA ALA A 380 9.62 -11.93 20.51
C ALA A 380 8.33 -12.67 20.14
N LEU A 381 8.22 -13.96 20.49
CA LEU A 381 7.05 -14.79 20.16
C LEU A 381 5.81 -14.43 20.98
N THR A 382 5.96 -14.04 22.26
CA THR A 382 4.83 -13.62 23.10
C THR A 382 4.21 -12.33 22.58
N VAL A 383 5.03 -11.31 22.34
CA VAL A 383 4.58 -10.02 21.80
C VAL A 383 4.01 -10.20 20.40
N SER A 384 4.67 -10.96 19.50
CA SER A 384 4.15 -11.15 18.14
C SER A 384 2.82 -11.91 18.10
N SER A 385 2.56 -12.79 19.07
CA SER A 385 1.28 -13.51 19.19
C SER A 385 0.19 -12.68 19.86
N ALA A 386 0.56 -11.71 20.69
CA ALA A 386 -0.38 -10.84 21.41
C ALA A 386 -0.78 -9.57 20.65
N MET A 387 -0.03 -9.17 19.62
CA MET A 387 -0.35 -7.99 18.80
C MET A 387 -1.58 -8.20 17.90
N GLN A 388 -2.57 -7.32 18.04
CA GLN A 388 -3.80 -7.29 17.23
C GLN A 388 -3.55 -6.57 15.88
N ALA A 389 -2.54 -7.02 15.14
CA ALA A 389 -2.05 -6.38 13.92
C ALA A 389 -1.96 -7.36 12.73
N GLY A 390 -2.18 -6.83 11.53
CA GLY A 390 -2.18 -7.58 10.25
C GLY A 390 -0.83 -8.16 9.84
N THR A 391 0.27 -7.56 10.29
CA THR A 391 1.64 -8.07 10.16
C THR A 391 2.42 -7.64 11.38
N VAL A 392 3.24 -8.54 11.94
CA VAL A 392 4.18 -8.21 13.01
C VAL A 392 5.59 -8.51 12.54
N TRP A 393 6.47 -7.52 12.60
CA TRP A 393 7.89 -7.68 12.33
C TRP A 393 8.68 -7.94 13.62
N ILE A 394 9.67 -8.82 13.55
CA ILE A 394 10.62 -9.09 14.64
C ILE A 394 11.99 -8.65 14.16
N ASN A 395 12.66 -7.76 14.89
CA ASN A 395 13.99 -7.21 14.57
C ASN A 395 14.11 -6.69 13.11
N CYS A 396 13.05 -6.07 12.59
CA CYS A 396 13.03 -5.35 11.31
C CYS A 396 11.78 -4.45 11.24
N TYR A 397 11.71 -3.56 10.24
CA TYR A 397 10.51 -2.77 9.94
C TYR A 397 10.30 -2.62 8.42
N ASN A 398 9.05 -2.49 7.97
CA ASN A 398 8.69 -2.37 6.54
C ASN A 398 9.20 -3.52 5.64
N ALA A 399 9.43 -4.72 6.19
CA ALA A 399 9.92 -5.90 5.48
C ALA A 399 8.83 -6.58 4.60
N LEU A 400 8.22 -5.81 3.68
CA LEU A 400 7.16 -6.24 2.77
C LEU A 400 7.72 -7.05 1.60
N ASN A 401 7.07 -8.16 1.29
CA ASN A 401 7.45 -9.08 0.21
C ASN A 401 6.19 -9.57 -0.51
N ALA A 402 6.24 -9.75 -1.84
CA ALA A 402 5.06 -10.10 -2.63
C ALA A 402 4.45 -11.48 -2.28
N GLN A 403 5.28 -12.36 -1.72
CA GLN A 403 4.94 -13.69 -1.22
C GLN A 403 4.10 -13.66 0.07
N SER A 404 4.24 -12.61 0.88
CA SER A 404 3.62 -12.50 2.21
C SER A 404 2.29 -11.76 2.11
N PRO A 405 1.20 -12.26 2.72
CA PRO A 405 -0.05 -11.50 2.78
C PRO A 405 0.10 -10.26 3.66
N PHE A 406 -0.57 -9.19 3.28
CA PHE A 406 -0.63 -7.92 3.98
C PHE A 406 -2.10 -7.50 4.16
N GLY A 407 -2.41 -6.78 5.24
CA GLY A 407 -3.69 -6.10 5.40
C GLY A 407 -4.24 -6.05 6.82
N GLY A 408 -5.16 -5.13 7.09
CA GLY A 408 -5.50 -4.72 8.45
C GLY A 408 -6.24 -5.72 9.35
N PHE A 409 -6.08 -5.53 10.66
CA PHE A 409 -7.07 -5.86 11.70
C PHE A 409 -7.94 -4.62 12.00
N LYS A 410 -9.07 -4.82 12.69
CA LYS A 410 -9.96 -3.75 13.19
C LYS A 410 -10.35 -2.76 12.08
N MET A 411 -10.18 -1.44 12.30
CA MET A 411 -10.51 -0.40 11.33
C MET A 411 -9.40 -0.13 10.30
N SER A 412 -8.27 -0.86 10.34
CA SER A 412 -7.20 -0.71 9.34
C SER A 412 -7.45 -1.48 8.03
N GLY A 413 -8.44 -2.37 7.96
CA GLY A 413 -8.78 -3.03 6.69
C GLY A 413 -9.67 -4.26 6.78
N ASN A 414 -10.14 -4.72 5.62
CA ASN A 414 -10.93 -5.94 5.43
C ASN A 414 -10.42 -6.71 4.21
N GLY A 415 -10.20 -8.02 4.37
CA GLY A 415 -9.52 -8.87 3.37
C GLY A 415 -8.01 -8.90 3.57
N ARG A 416 -7.27 -9.43 2.59
CA ARG A 416 -5.81 -9.33 2.50
C ARG A 416 -5.39 -9.08 1.05
N GLU A 417 -4.29 -8.36 0.88
CA GLU A 417 -3.57 -8.25 -0.39
C GLU A 417 -2.25 -9.03 -0.31
N MET A 418 -1.58 -9.20 -1.44
CA MET A 418 -0.31 -9.94 -1.55
C MET A 418 -0.42 -11.43 -1.15
N GLY A 419 0.64 -12.20 -1.42
CA GLY A 419 0.68 -13.64 -1.22
C GLY A 419 -0.38 -14.42 -2.01
N GLU A 420 -0.56 -15.70 -1.64
CA GLU A 420 -1.69 -16.51 -2.12
C GLU A 420 -3.04 -15.93 -1.67
N PHE A 421 -3.12 -15.41 -0.44
CA PHE A 421 -4.38 -14.97 0.18
C PHE A 421 -5.06 -13.86 -0.62
N GLY A 422 -4.31 -12.94 -1.24
CA GLY A 422 -4.87 -11.90 -2.12
C GLY A 422 -5.67 -12.46 -3.31
N LEU A 423 -5.38 -13.68 -3.79
CA LEU A 423 -6.12 -14.31 -4.89
C LEU A 423 -7.57 -14.66 -4.51
N ARG A 424 -7.81 -14.91 -3.22
CA ARG A 424 -9.12 -15.29 -2.66
C ARG A 424 -10.13 -14.15 -2.79
N GLU A 425 -9.65 -12.91 -2.70
CA GLU A 425 -10.46 -11.69 -2.86
C GLU A 425 -10.76 -11.33 -4.32
N TYR A 426 -10.15 -12.05 -5.26
CA TYR A 426 -10.38 -11.93 -6.71
C TYR A 426 -10.99 -13.21 -7.32
N SER A 427 -11.41 -14.18 -6.49
CA SER A 427 -11.97 -15.47 -6.91
C SER A 427 -13.33 -15.73 -6.25
N GLU A 428 -14.31 -16.12 -7.06
CA GLU A 428 -15.67 -16.54 -6.65
C GLU A 428 -15.76 -18.07 -6.69
N VAL A 429 -16.19 -18.69 -5.59
CA VAL A 429 -16.20 -20.16 -5.43
C VAL A 429 -17.54 -20.75 -5.87
N LYS A 430 -17.52 -21.65 -6.85
CA LYS A 430 -18.69 -22.39 -7.32
C LYS A 430 -18.56 -23.87 -7.03
N THR A 431 -19.37 -24.39 -6.12
CA THR A 431 -19.52 -25.83 -5.88
C THR A 431 -20.37 -26.46 -6.99
N VAL A 432 -19.92 -27.61 -7.51
CA VAL A 432 -20.64 -28.45 -8.47
C VAL A 432 -20.78 -29.83 -7.85
N THR A 433 -22.02 -30.29 -7.67
CA THR A 433 -22.36 -31.59 -7.09
C THR A 433 -23.10 -32.43 -8.14
N VAL A 434 -22.54 -33.58 -8.49
CA VAL A 434 -23.06 -34.51 -9.51
C VAL A 434 -23.52 -35.79 -8.82
N LYS A 435 -24.78 -36.19 -9.02
CA LYS A 435 -25.25 -37.52 -8.59
C LYS A 435 -24.53 -38.59 -9.42
N ILE A 436 -23.84 -39.51 -8.75
CA ILE A 436 -23.19 -40.67 -9.37
C ILE A 436 -23.94 -41.96 -9.01
N PRO A 437 -23.75 -43.09 -9.72
CA PRO A 437 -24.45 -44.33 -9.38
C PRO A 437 -24.10 -44.87 -8.00
N GLN A 438 -22.80 -44.87 -7.66
CA GLN A 438 -22.24 -45.31 -6.39
C GLN A 438 -20.91 -44.57 -6.14
N LYS A 439 -20.68 -44.08 -4.92
CA LYS A 439 -19.39 -43.51 -4.49
C LYS A 439 -18.49 -44.61 -3.94
N ASN A 440 -17.20 -44.52 -4.27
CA ASN A 440 -16.12 -45.30 -3.67
C ASN A 440 -15.01 -44.35 -3.20
N SER A 441 -14.15 -44.82 -2.30
CA SER A 441 -12.99 -44.10 -1.73
C SER A 441 -11.73 -44.28 -2.56
#